data_AF-A0A5J4ZJW0-F1
#
_entry.id   AF-A0A5J4ZJW0-F1
#
_cell.length_a   1.000
_cell.length_b   1.000
_cell.length_c   1.000
_cell.angle_alpha   90.00
_cell.angle_beta   90.00
_cell.angle_gamma   90.00
#
_symmetry.space_group_name_H-M   'P 1'
#
loop_
_entity.id
_entity.type
_entity.pdbx_description
1 polymer ?
#
loop_
_entity_poly.entity_id
_entity_poly.type
_entity_poly.pdbx_seq_one_letter_code
_entity_poly.pdbx_strand_id
1 'polypeptide(L)'
;MTDKEVETGFGSTSLGGDGLYRIEEPAPTDPTFKQWRSSNSLVMSWLFNSMQSHISLGFLFLTTYEIWTAVAQTYSQVGNDAQIYDLRKRVHETKQKDLSVAKYYDDLNGL
;
A
#
# COMPACT_ATOMS: atom_id res chain seq x y z
N MET A 1 33.62 -15.59 2.96
CA MET A 1 33.87 -14.25 3.52
C MET A 1 32.52 -13.76 4.00
N THR A 2 32.25 -14.02 5.27
CA THR A 2 31.00 -13.72 5.98
C THR A 2 30.95 -12.23 6.26
N ASP A 3 30.06 -11.51 5.59
CA ASP A 3 29.74 -10.15 5.97
C ASP A 3 28.75 -10.15 7.14
N LYS A 4 29.08 -9.29 8.08
CA LYS A 4 28.64 -9.27 9.46
C LYS A 4 27.27 -8.59 9.59
N GLU A 5 26.45 -9.19 10.45
CA GLU A 5 25.57 -8.53 11.42
C GLU A 5 25.20 -7.07 11.10
N VAL A 6 24.05 -6.89 10.45
CA VAL A 6 23.26 -5.68 10.63
C VAL A 6 22.36 -5.93 11.84
N GLU A 7 22.90 -5.72 13.03
CA GLU A 7 22.07 -5.51 14.23
C GLU A 7 21.38 -4.15 14.11
N THR A 8 20.26 -4.10 13.39
CA THR A 8 19.35 -2.95 13.47
C THR A 8 18.49 -3.12 14.71
N GLY A 9 18.85 -2.39 15.78
CA GLY A 9 18.14 -2.30 17.05
C GLY A 9 16.76 -1.63 16.95
N PHE A 10 15.86 -2.21 16.17
CA PHE A 10 14.49 -1.72 15.96
C PHE A 10 13.40 -2.66 16.52
N GLY A 11 13.78 -3.72 17.22
CA GLY A 11 12.88 -4.75 17.73
C GLY A 11 12.94 -6.02 16.89
N SER A 12 12.31 -7.09 17.39
CA SER A 12 12.25 -8.37 16.71
C SER A 12 11.45 -8.27 15.41
N THR A 13 12.02 -8.75 14.31
CA THR A 13 11.34 -8.81 13.01
C THR A 13 10.65 -10.16 12.86
N SER A 14 9.34 -10.16 12.59
CA SER A 14 8.57 -11.37 12.28
C SER A 14 8.11 -11.35 10.81
N LEU A 15 7.94 -12.54 10.22
CA LEU A 15 7.35 -12.68 8.88
C LEU A 15 5.83 -12.62 9.03
N GLY A 16 5.20 -11.58 8.46
CA GLY A 16 3.76 -11.46 8.40
C GLY A 16 3.13 -12.49 7.45
N GLY A 17 1.85 -12.80 7.66
CA GLY A 17 1.09 -13.72 6.80
C GLY A 17 0.90 -13.22 5.36
N ASP A 18 1.28 -11.97 5.09
CA ASP A 18 1.34 -11.28 3.80
C ASP A 18 2.72 -11.39 3.12
N GLY A 19 3.69 -12.07 3.75
CA GLY A 19 5.06 -12.21 3.25
C GLY A 19 5.94 -10.98 3.46
N LEU A 20 5.46 -9.96 4.19
CA LEU A 20 6.22 -8.77 4.53
C LEU A 20 6.86 -8.90 5.92
N TYR A 21 8.04 -8.31 6.08
CA TYR A 21 8.69 -8.22 7.38
C TYR A 21 7.96 -7.18 8.26
N ARG A 22 7.48 -7.62 9.41
CA ARG A 22 6.84 -6.78 10.43
C ARG A 22 7.84 -6.52 11.56
N ILE A 23 7.95 -5.25 11.94
CA ILE A 23 8.61 -4.86 13.18
C ILE A 23 7.54 -4.93 14.27
N GLU A 24 7.64 -5.90 15.17
CA GLU A 24 6.67 -6.04 16.26
C GLU A 24 6.83 -4.92 17.29
N GLU A 25 5.71 -4.55 17.92
CA GLU A 25 5.73 -3.62 19.05
C GLU A 25 6.50 -4.28 20.19
N PRO A 26 7.65 -3.71 20.62
CA PRO A 26 8.41 -4.27 21.72
C PRO A 26 7.61 -4.19 23.02
N ALA A 27 7.89 -5.09 23.97
CA ALA A 27 7.29 -4.98 25.29
C ALA A 27 7.66 -3.63 25.94
N PRO A 28 6.80 -3.03 26.80
CA PRO A 28 7.11 -1.76 27.46
C PRO A 28 8.38 -1.80 28.33
N THR A 29 8.83 -2.99 28.72
CA THR A 29 10.06 -3.25 29.48
C THR A 29 11.31 -3.33 28.60
N ASP A 30 11.14 -3.40 27.28
CA ASP A 30 12.23 -3.51 26.31
C ASP A 30 12.95 -2.15 26.16
N PRO A 31 14.30 -2.11 26.24
CA PRO A 31 15.07 -0.87 26.03
C PRO A 31 14.84 -0.23 24.66
N THR A 32 14.44 -1.00 23.64
CA THR A 32 14.17 -0.52 22.28
C THR A 32 12.78 0.10 22.12
N PHE A 33 11.87 -0.05 23.09
CA PHE A 33 10.48 0.44 23.01
C PHE A 33 10.39 1.95 22.74
N LYS A 34 11.22 2.76 23.40
CA LYS A 34 11.24 4.22 23.18
C LYS A 34 11.64 4.58 21.75
N GLN A 35 12.65 3.89 21.22
CA GLN A 35 13.14 4.12 19.86
C GLN A 35 12.09 3.69 18.83
N TRP A 36 11.51 2.49 19.01
CA TRP A 36 10.42 1.99 18.17
C TRP A 36 9.25 2.97 18.14
N ARG A 37 8.80 3.45 19.31
CA ARG A 37 7.69 4.40 19.43
C ARG A 37 7.97 5.71 18.69
N SER A 38 9.18 6.26 18.85
CA SER A 38 9.56 7.50 18.17
C SER A 38 9.56 7.34 16.65
N SER A 39 10.09 6.23 16.14
CA SER A 39 10.13 5.97 14.70
C SER A 39 8.73 5.70 14.14
N ASN A 40 7.90 4.92 14.85
CA ASN A 40 6.51 4.70 14.48
C ASN A 40 5.72 6.03 14.41
N SER A 41 5.85 6.91 15.41
CA SER A 41 5.21 8.25 15.37
C SER A 41 5.71 9.15 14.24
N LEU A 42 7.00 9.07 13.87
CA LEU A 42 7.54 9.82 12.75
C LEU A 42 6.93 9.38 11.42
N VAL A 43 6.86 8.07 11.19
CA VAL A 43 6.27 7.53 9.95
C VAL A 43 4.76 7.80 9.89
N MET A 44 4.03 7.71 11.01
CA MET A 44 2.63 8.16 11.08
C MET A 44 2.45 9.60 10.63
N SER A 45 3.35 10.48 11.07
CA SER A 45 3.29 11.90 10.69
C SER A 45 3.47 12.06 9.18
N TRP A 46 4.40 11.32 8.56
CA TRP A 46 4.56 11.34 7.09
C TRP A 46 3.33 10.81 6.35
N LEU A 47 2.73 9.74 6.87
CA LEU A 47 1.50 9.17 6.30
C LEU A 47 0.34 10.17 6.39
N PHE A 48 0.08 10.77 7.55
CA PHE A 48 -0.99 11.74 7.71
C PHE A 48 -0.78 13.02 6.91
N ASN A 49 0.46 13.49 6.78
CA ASN A 49 0.77 14.64 5.90
C ASN A 49 0.56 14.33 4.41
N SER A 50 0.62 13.05 4.03
CA SER A 50 0.42 12.60 2.65
C SER A 50 -1.05 12.25 2.33
N MET A 51 -1.92 12.20 3.35
CA MET A 51 -3.33 11.85 3.21
C MET A 51 -4.22 13.09 3.22
N GLN A 52 -5.38 12.98 2.58
CA GLN A 52 -6.44 13.95 2.80
C GLN A 52 -6.97 13.81 4.23
N SER A 53 -7.28 14.94 4.87
CA SER A 53 -7.66 14.99 6.29
C SER A 53 -8.81 14.03 6.64
N HIS A 54 -9.83 13.93 5.78
CA HIS A 54 -10.97 13.03 5.99
C HIS A 54 -10.60 11.53 5.97
N ILE A 55 -9.53 11.16 5.25
CA ILE A 55 -9.01 9.79 5.19
C ILE A 55 -8.20 9.49 6.45
N SER A 56 -7.35 10.43 6.87
CA SER A 56 -6.49 10.26 8.06
C SER A 56 -7.25 10.06 9.37
N LEU A 57 -8.46 10.61 9.50
CA LEU A 57 -9.27 10.53 10.72
C LEU A 57 -9.65 9.08 11.08
N GLY A 58 -9.81 8.20 10.09
CA GLY A 58 -10.10 6.78 10.33
C GLY A 58 -8.94 5.98 10.93
N PHE A 59 -7.75 6.58 11.00
CA PHE A 59 -6.49 5.89 11.27
C PHE A 59 -5.78 6.37 12.54
N LEU A 60 -6.39 7.29 13.31
CA LEU A 60 -5.75 7.99 14.43
C LEU A 60 -5.24 7.07 15.56
N PHE A 61 -5.85 5.88 15.72
CA PHE A 61 -5.52 4.93 16.80
C PHE A 61 -4.76 3.70 16.33
N LEU A 62 -4.39 3.63 15.04
CA LEU A 62 -3.68 2.49 14.48
C LEU A 62 -2.17 2.71 14.51
N THR A 63 -1.39 1.63 14.54
CA THR A 63 0.06 1.63 14.34
C THR A 63 0.43 1.94 12.89
N THR A 64 1.67 2.36 12.60
CA THR A 64 2.10 2.64 11.21
C THR A 64 1.85 1.45 10.28
N TYR A 65 2.13 0.24 10.76
CA TYR A 65 1.93 -0.98 10.00
C TYR A 65 0.44 -1.21 9.68
N GLU A 66 -0.44 -1.01 10.65
CA GLU A 66 -1.89 -1.16 10.45
C GLU A 66 -2.45 -0.11 9.49
N ILE A 67 -2.00 1.15 9.61
CA ILE A 67 -2.35 2.22 8.65
C ILE A 67 -1.91 1.83 7.25
N TRP A 68 -0.64 1.42 7.09
CA TRP A 68 -0.08 1.04 5.80
C TRP A 68 -0.84 -0.14 5.18
N THR A 69 -1.16 -1.16 5.98
CA THR A 69 -1.89 -2.35 5.53
C THR A 69 -3.32 -2.00 5.10
N ALA A 70 -4.04 -1.21 5.89
CA ALA A 70 -5.41 -0.81 5.57
C ALA A 70 -5.46 0.05 4.31
N VAL A 71 -4.53 0.99 4.17
CA VAL A 71 -4.41 1.84 2.97
C VAL A 71 -4.06 1.01 1.75
N ALA A 72 -3.11 0.08 1.86
CA ALA A 72 -2.77 -0.84 0.78
C ALA A 72 -3.97 -1.72 0.39
N GLN A 73 -4.68 -2.32 1.34
CA GLN A 73 -5.87 -3.14 1.01
C GLN A 73 -6.99 -2.33 0.35
N THR A 74 -7.16 -1.06 0.73
CA THR A 74 -8.28 -0.23 0.25
C THR A 74 -7.97 0.44 -1.09
N TYR A 75 -6.73 0.89 -1.28
CA TYR A 75 -6.36 1.77 -2.40
C TYR A 75 -5.27 1.21 -3.30
N SER A 76 -4.67 0.06 -2.97
CA SER A 76 -3.69 -0.57 -3.86
C SER A 76 -4.38 -1.04 -5.13
N GLN A 77 -3.75 -0.74 -6.25
CA GLN A 77 -4.09 -1.32 -7.56
C GLN A 77 -3.25 -2.56 -7.87
N VAL A 78 -2.35 -2.97 -6.95
CA VAL A 78 -1.54 -4.19 -7.09
C VAL A 78 -2.46 -5.41 -7.01
N GLY A 79 -2.31 -6.33 -7.97
CA GLY A 79 -3.14 -7.54 -8.04
C GLY A 79 -4.55 -7.31 -8.59
N ASN A 80 -4.82 -6.14 -9.17
CA ASN A 80 -6.09 -5.83 -9.81
C ASN A 80 -6.18 -6.43 -11.23
N ASP A 81 -5.73 -7.68 -11.36
CA ASP A 81 -5.64 -8.40 -12.63
C ASP A 81 -7.01 -8.54 -13.30
N ALA A 82 -8.09 -8.60 -12.50
CA ALA A 82 -9.45 -8.62 -12.99
C ALA A 82 -9.84 -7.32 -13.72
N GLN A 83 -9.52 -6.14 -13.17
CA GLN A 83 -9.80 -4.88 -13.87
C GLN A 83 -8.89 -4.68 -15.08
N ILE A 84 -7.62 -5.09 -15.00
CA ILE A 84 -6.71 -5.06 -16.15
C ILE A 84 -7.23 -5.99 -17.26
N TYR A 85 -7.65 -7.20 -16.90
CA TYR A 85 -8.23 -8.15 -17.84
C TYR A 85 -9.53 -7.61 -18.44
N ASP A 86 -10.43 -7.05 -17.64
CA ASP A 86 -11.67 -6.46 -18.10
C ASP A 86 -11.42 -5.29 -19.07
N LEU A 87 -10.47 -4.41 -18.74
CA LEU A 87 -10.05 -3.32 -19.64
C LEU A 87 -9.50 -3.87 -20.96
N ARG A 88 -8.59 -4.85 -20.90
CA ARG A 88 -8.03 -5.50 -22.10
C ARG A 88 -9.11 -6.18 -22.94
N LYS A 89 -10.08 -6.82 -22.30
CA LYS A 89 -11.23 -7.45 -22.94
C LYS A 89 -12.10 -6.41 -23.64
N ARG A 90 -12.46 -5.31 -22.96
CA ARG A 90 -13.23 -4.21 -23.55
C ARG A 90 -12.52 -3.62 -24.76
N VAL A 91 -11.21 -3.37 -24.67
CA VAL A 91 -10.40 -2.91 -25.82
C VAL A 91 -10.46 -3.91 -26.99
N HIS A 92 -10.37 -5.21 -26.73
CA HIS A 92 -10.44 -6.24 -27.77
C HIS A 92 -11.82 -6.36 -28.41
N GLU A 93 -12.89 -6.18 -27.63
CA GLU A 93 -14.27 -6.28 -28.08
C GLU A 93 -14.73 -5.03 -28.84
N THR A 94 -14.15 -3.86 -28.54
CA THR A 94 -14.38 -2.60 -29.25
C THR A 94 -13.82 -2.66 -30.67
N LYS A 95 -14.71 -2.90 -31.64
CA LYS A 95 -14.42 -2.97 -33.08
C LYS A 95 -15.18 -1.87 -33.79
N GLN A 96 -14.52 -1.22 -34.75
CA GLN A 96 -15.09 -0.13 -35.53
C GLN A 96 -16.41 -0.52 -36.23
N LYS A 97 -16.46 -1.70 -36.88
CA LYS A 97 -17.63 -2.18 -37.63
C LYS A 97 -18.19 -1.08 -38.57
N ASP A 98 -19.46 -0.76 -38.45
CA ASP A 98 -20.17 0.26 -39.25
C ASP A 98 -20.09 1.67 -38.61
N LEU A 99 -19.35 1.84 -37.51
CA LEU A 99 -19.14 3.14 -36.87
C LEU A 99 -18.19 4.00 -37.72
N SER A 100 -18.43 5.31 -37.69
CA SER A 100 -17.44 6.27 -38.21
C SER A 100 -16.15 6.20 -37.39
N VAL A 101 -15.03 6.52 -38.03
CA VAL A 101 -13.70 6.53 -37.37
C VAL A 101 -13.71 7.44 -36.14
N ALA A 102 -14.35 8.60 -36.22
CA ALA A 102 -14.48 9.52 -35.10
C ALA A 102 -15.23 8.89 -33.92
N LYS A 103 -16.37 8.25 -34.18
CA LYS A 103 -17.17 7.61 -33.13
C LYS A 103 -16.46 6.42 -32.50
N TYR A 104 -15.77 5.61 -33.30
CA TYR A 104 -14.94 4.51 -32.79
C TYR A 104 -13.78 5.01 -31.91
N TYR A 105 -13.14 6.10 -32.31
CA TYR A 105 -12.07 6.71 -31.52
C TYR A 105 -12.59 7.25 -30.19
N ASP A 106 -13.73 7.93 -30.17
CA ASP A 106 -14.36 8.43 -28.94
C ASP A 106 -14.71 7.27 -28.00
N ASP A 107 -15.28 6.19 -28.54
CA ASP A 107 -15.64 4.99 -27.76
C ASP A 107 -14.39 4.29 -27.17
N LEU A 108 -13.25 4.25 -27.89
CA LEU A 108 -11.98 3.73 -27.37
C LEU A 108 -11.36 4.64 -26.31
N ASN A 109 -11.42 5.95 -26.52
CA ASN A 109 -10.79 6.93 -25.65
C ASN A 109 -11.56 7.12 -24.32
N GLY A 110 -12.81 6.65 -24.26
CA GLY A 110 -13.63 6.63 -23.05
C GLY A 110 -13.53 5.35 -22.20
N LEU A 111 -12.71 4.37 -22.59
CA LEU A 111 -12.51 3.10 -21.85
C LEU A 111 -11.60 3.25 -20.64
#